data_AF-A0A100JJU2-F1
#
_entry.id   AF-A0A100JJU2-F1
#
_cell.length_a   1.000
_cell.length_b   1.000
_cell.length_c   1.000
_cell.angle_alpha   90.00
_cell.angle_beta   90.00
_cell.angle_gamma   90.00
#
_symmetry.space_group_name_H-M   'P 1'
#
loop_
_entity.id
_entity.type
_entity.pdbx_description
1 polymer ?
#
loop_
_entity_poly.entity_id
_entity_poly.type
_entity_poly.pdbx_seq_one_letter_code
_entity_poly.pdbx_strand_id
1 'polypeptide(L)'
;MTRLGNVVAPFAQPAQPDPSTPSAPTHRRGTTLPPHRLPHLPGQVALPQQVRTPDPSDLEWFNHTPADTVRQALLTCLRSLRWAHRLTDHRPYPDLDALLAASDEAAYDLTAADLAEALAGETLPVLPDDTYGVAHTALNAAHAAYEARFGHVFVISQAAARPDELLDRTLEGIRSRLTNDPEEERVVVAEELRRLARERLTAQVTTRHNQARGPRVT
;
A
#
# COMPACT_ATOMS: atom_id res chain seq x y z
N MET A 1 -29.89 -37.20 -35.82
CA MET A 1 -29.88 -36.86 -37.25
C MET A 1 -30.83 -35.69 -37.49
N THR A 2 -30.34 -34.45 -37.41
CA THR A 2 -30.96 -33.28 -38.06
C THR A 2 -29.84 -32.26 -38.32
N ARG A 3 -29.55 -31.99 -39.59
CA ARG A 3 -28.55 -31.03 -40.07
C ARG A 3 -29.08 -29.61 -39.90
N LEU A 4 -28.31 -28.73 -39.27
CA LEU A 4 -28.39 -27.28 -39.48
C LEU A 4 -27.07 -26.86 -40.12
N GLY A 5 -27.12 -26.58 -41.42
CA GLY A 5 -26.02 -25.95 -42.12
C GLY A 5 -26.00 -24.46 -41.78
N ASN A 6 -24.83 -23.94 -41.42
CA ASN A 6 -24.61 -22.51 -41.44
C ASN A 6 -23.45 -22.19 -42.39
N VAL A 7 -23.77 -21.29 -43.30
CA VAL A 7 -23.03 -20.94 -44.49
C VAL A 7 -21.89 -19.99 -44.14
N VAL A 8 -20.70 -20.31 -44.65
CA VAL A 8 -19.54 -19.44 -44.76
C VAL A 8 -19.78 -18.43 -45.89
N ALA A 9 -19.52 -17.15 -45.63
CA ALA A 9 -19.24 -16.15 -46.66
C ALA A 9 -18.22 -15.11 -46.15
N PRO A 10 -17.42 -14.49 -47.03
CA PRO A 10 -16.01 -14.20 -46.75
C PRO A 10 -15.65 -12.69 -46.71
N PHE A 11 -14.45 -12.43 -46.18
CA PHE A 11 -13.48 -11.36 -46.49
C PHE A 11 -13.92 -10.14 -47.32
N ALA A 12 -13.70 -8.94 -46.76
CA ALA A 12 -13.32 -7.74 -47.54
C ALA A 12 -12.64 -6.66 -46.66
N GLN A 13 -11.34 -6.47 -46.85
CA GLN A 13 -10.53 -5.27 -46.55
C GLN A 13 -9.48 -5.25 -47.68
N PRO A 14 -9.16 -4.13 -48.37
CA PRO A 14 -8.50 -2.96 -47.76
C PRO A 14 -8.74 -1.60 -48.48
N ALA A 15 -8.21 -0.50 -47.91
CA ALA A 15 -7.59 0.59 -48.69
C ALA A 15 -6.80 1.54 -47.76
N GLN A 16 -5.47 1.47 -47.86
CA GLN A 16 -4.52 2.49 -47.42
C GLN A 16 -4.21 3.40 -48.62
N PRO A 17 -4.05 4.72 -48.47
CA PRO A 17 -3.36 5.54 -49.47
C PRO A 17 -1.85 5.65 -49.16
N ASP A 18 -1.06 5.23 -50.15
CA ASP A 18 0.41 5.22 -50.20
C ASP A 18 1.00 6.64 -50.53
N PRO A 19 2.33 6.84 -50.34
CA PRO A 19 2.99 8.13 -50.24
C PRO A 19 3.47 8.67 -51.59
N SER A 20 3.58 9.99 -51.70
CA SER A 20 4.35 10.64 -52.77
C SER A 20 5.02 11.91 -52.25
N THR A 21 6.28 11.75 -51.84
CA THR A 21 7.36 12.75 -51.83
C THR A 21 7.86 13.03 -53.27
N PRO A 22 8.80 13.97 -53.54
CA PRO A 22 9.33 15.09 -52.74
C PRO A 22 9.42 16.43 -53.53
N SER A 23 9.69 17.55 -52.86
CA SER A 23 10.48 18.65 -53.43
C SER A 23 10.97 19.60 -52.34
N ALA A 24 12.30 19.65 -52.19
CA ALA A 24 13.08 20.74 -51.62
C ALA A 24 14.04 21.23 -52.76
N PRO A 25 14.85 22.29 -52.61
CA PRO A 25 14.94 23.31 -51.56
C PRO A 25 14.94 24.74 -52.15
N THR A 26 14.85 25.78 -51.30
CA THR A 26 15.65 27.00 -51.55
C THR A 26 16.00 27.65 -50.22
N HIS A 27 17.30 27.73 -49.96
CA HIS A 27 17.89 28.52 -48.88
C HIS A 27 17.54 30.00 -49.05
N ARG A 28 17.05 30.63 -47.97
CA ARG A 28 17.47 31.99 -47.64
C ARG A 28 17.79 32.06 -46.15
N ARG A 29 19.08 32.31 -45.85
CA ARG A 29 19.53 32.80 -44.56
C ARG A 29 18.91 34.17 -44.35
N GLY A 30 18.16 34.34 -43.26
CA GLY A 30 17.66 35.62 -42.77
C GLY A 30 17.97 35.72 -41.28
N THR A 31 18.85 36.67 -40.99
CA THR A 31 19.29 37.31 -39.74
C THR A 31 18.52 37.01 -38.44
N THR A 32 19.28 36.70 -37.39
CA THR A 32 18.84 36.59 -35.99
C THR A 32 18.24 37.90 -35.46
N LEU A 33 16.99 37.86 -35.01
CA LEU A 33 16.35 38.88 -34.18
C LEU A 33 16.66 38.61 -32.69
N PRO A 34 16.92 39.63 -31.86
CA PRO A 34 17.18 39.48 -30.43
C PRO A 34 15.91 39.00 -29.69
N PRO A 35 16.06 38.28 -28.55
CA PRO A 35 14.91 37.74 -27.82
C PRO A 35 14.16 38.88 -27.13
N HIS A 36 13.00 39.26 -27.67
CA HIS A 36 12.02 40.03 -26.91
C HIS A 36 11.40 39.12 -25.84
N ARG A 37 11.58 39.51 -24.58
CA ARG A 37 11.02 38.88 -23.39
C ARG A 37 9.49 38.95 -23.46
N LEU A 38 8.82 37.80 -23.57
CA LEU A 38 7.36 37.71 -23.49
C LEU A 38 6.89 38.15 -22.08
N PRO A 39 5.82 38.96 -21.95
CA PRO A 39 5.26 39.30 -20.64
C PRO A 39 4.56 38.08 -20.00
N HIS A 40 4.78 37.88 -18.71
CA HIS A 40 4.13 36.84 -17.91
C HIS A 40 2.61 37.07 -17.83
N LEU A 41 1.83 36.08 -18.26
CA LEU A 41 0.39 36.02 -18.01
C LEU A 41 0.13 35.35 -16.64
N PRO A 42 -0.70 35.93 -15.75
CA PRO A 42 -1.11 35.28 -14.52
C PRO A 42 -2.19 34.23 -14.84
N GLY A 43 -1.86 32.96 -14.63
CA GLY A 43 -2.78 31.85 -14.91
C GLY A 43 -2.11 30.48 -15.08
N GLN A 44 -0.94 30.25 -14.49
CA GLN A 44 -0.41 28.90 -14.40
C GLN A 44 -1.22 28.12 -13.37
N VAL A 45 -2.18 27.35 -13.87
CA VAL A 45 -2.73 26.19 -13.17
C VAL A 45 -1.57 25.31 -12.74
N ALA A 46 -1.47 25.05 -11.44
CA ALA A 46 -0.51 24.11 -10.89
C ALA A 46 -0.68 22.77 -11.60
N LEU A 47 0.39 22.27 -12.20
CA LEU A 47 0.45 20.89 -12.70
C LEU A 47 0.05 19.97 -11.53
N PRO A 48 -0.83 18.98 -11.75
CA PRO A 48 -1.13 18.00 -10.71
C PRO A 48 0.18 17.40 -10.25
N GLN A 49 0.39 17.34 -8.93
CA GLN A 49 1.56 16.67 -8.35
C GLN A 49 1.66 15.29 -9.00
N GLN A 50 2.72 15.06 -9.77
CA GLN A 50 2.98 13.73 -10.33
C GLN A 50 3.04 12.78 -9.15
N VAL A 51 2.00 11.95 -9.00
CA VAL A 51 2.05 10.76 -8.16
C VAL A 51 3.30 10.04 -8.61
N ARG A 52 4.32 9.95 -7.74
CA ARG A 52 5.51 9.17 -8.05
C ARG A 52 5.03 7.78 -8.42
N THR A 53 5.21 7.39 -9.67
CA THR A 53 5.11 5.98 -10.04
C THR A 53 6.13 5.25 -9.18
N PRO A 54 5.71 4.26 -8.36
CA PRO A 54 6.64 3.44 -7.58
C PRO A 54 7.71 2.91 -8.53
N ASP A 55 8.97 3.03 -8.14
CA ASP A 55 10.07 2.54 -8.95
C ASP A 55 10.02 1.01 -8.90
N PRO A 56 10.03 0.27 -10.02
CA PRO A 56 10.08 -1.20 -9.99
C PRO A 56 11.26 -1.74 -9.18
N SER A 57 12.31 -0.92 -8.94
CA SER A 57 13.42 -1.26 -8.05
C SER A 57 13.08 -1.26 -6.54
N ASP A 58 11.91 -0.76 -6.13
CA ASP A 58 11.44 -0.85 -4.74
C ASP A 58 11.11 -2.30 -4.35
N LEU A 59 10.69 -3.11 -5.31
CA LEU A 59 10.25 -4.50 -5.10
C LEU A 59 11.22 -5.57 -5.59
N GLU A 60 12.36 -5.21 -6.18
CA GLU A 60 13.36 -6.19 -6.66
C GLU A 60 13.78 -7.17 -5.56
N TRP A 61 14.08 -6.64 -4.36
CA TRP A 61 14.37 -7.47 -3.20
C TRP A 61 13.22 -8.42 -2.89
N PHE A 62 11.99 -7.92 -2.85
CA PHE A 62 10.81 -8.70 -2.49
C PHE A 62 10.56 -9.82 -3.51
N ASN A 63 10.69 -9.53 -4.80
CA ASN A 63 10.42 -10.45 -5.90
C ASN A 63 11.48 -11.54 -6.05
N HIS A 64 12.74 -11.27 -5.73
CA HIS A 64 13.85 -12.21 -5.99
C HIS A 64 14.44 -12.88 -4.75
N THR A 65 14.09 -12.43 -3.54
CA THR A 65 14.56 -13.04 -2.30
C THR A 65 13.96 -14.45 -2.10
N PRO A 66 14.70 -15.41 -1.51
CA PRO A 66 14.16 -16.72 -1.16
C PRO A 66 12.86 -16.64 -0.36
N ALA A 67 11.93 -17.57 -0.64
CA ALA A 67 10.58 -17.55 -0.10
C ALA A 67 10.54 -17.52 1.43
N ASP A 68 11.40 -18.27 2.11
CA ASP A 68 11.45 -18.27 3.59
C ASP A 68 11.84 -16.92 4.18
N THR A 69 12.82 -16.24 3.58
CA THR A 69 13.27 -14.93 4.04
C THR A 69 12.17 -13.87 3.87
N VAL A 70 11.42 -13.92 2.75
CA VAL A 70 10.27 -13.03 2.54
C VAL A 70 9.14 -13.35 3.50
N ARG A 71 8.82 -14.63 3.74
CA ARG A 71 7.82 -15.03 4.74
C ARG A 71 8.15 -14.51 6.13
N GLN A 72 9.39 -14.66 6.58
CA GLN A 72 9.81 -14.14 7.88
C GLN A 72 9.68 -12.61 7.96
N ALA A 73 10.03 -11.92 6.87
CA ALA A 73 9.83 -10.47 6.77
C ALA A 73 8.36 -10.04 6.75
N LEU A 74 7.48 -10.86 6.20
CA LEU A 74 6.03 -10.64 6.17
C LEU A 74 5.40 -10.88 7.54
N LEU A 75 5.87 -11.87 8.30
CA LEU A 75 5.41 -12.14 9.66
C LEU A 75 5.69 -11.01 10.65
N THR A 76 6.64 -10.10 10.36
CA THR A 76 6.81 -8.86 11.14
C THR A 76 5.77 -7.80 10.82
N CYS A 77 5.07 -7.92 9.69
CA CYS A 77 4.04 -6.99 9.25
C CYS A 77 2.66 -7.43 9.75
N LEU A 78 2.31 -8.69 9.51
CA LEU A 78 1.11 -9.34 10.02
C LEU A 78 1.46 -10.75 10.45
N ARG A 79 1.18 -11.10 11.71
CA ARG A 79 1.57 -12.36 12.33
C ARG A 79 0.65 -13.53 11.93
N SER A 80 0.27 -13.59 10.66
CA SER A 80 -0.51 -14.67 10.07
C SER A 80 0.32 -15.45 9.05
N LEU A 81 0.45 -16.76 9.26
CA LEU A 81 1.17 -17.63 8.33
C LEU A 81 0.48 -17.72 6.97
N ARG A 82 -0.85 -17.87 6.97
CA ARG A 82 -1.66 -17.94 5.73
C ARG A 82 -1.46 -16.71 4.85
N TRP A 83 -1.50 -15.52 5.45
CA TRP A 83 -1.26 -14.26 4.75
C TRP A 83 0.16 -14.20 4.17
N ALA A 84 1.18 -14.49 4.99
CA ALA A 84 2.58 -14.45 4.56
C ALA A 84 2.88 -15.43 3.41
N HIS A 85 2.32 -16.65 3.47
CA HIS A 85 2.40 -17.63 2.39
C HIS A 85 1.77 -17.09 1.10
N ARG A 86 0.53 -16.60 1.18
CA ARG A 86 -0.20 -16.10 0.00
C ARG A 86 0.58 -15.00 -0.71
N LEU A 87 1.11 -14.01 0.00
CA LEU A 87 1.90 -12.94 -0.62
C LEU A 87 3.20 -13.47 -1.23
N THR A 88 3.86 -14.43 -0.58
CA THR A 88 5.12 -14.99 -1.07
C THR A 88 4.92 -15.80 -2.36
N ASP A 89 3.82 -16.55 -2.45
CA ASP A 89 3.55 -17.49 -3.53
C ASP A 89 3.04 -16.80 -4.81
N HIS A 90 2.49 -15.57 -4.70
CA HIS A 90 1.97 -14.79 -5.84
C HIS A 90 2.98 -13.80 -6.44
N ARG A 91 4.24 -13.85 -5.99
CA ARG A 91 5.31 -13.07 -6.63
C ARG A 91 5.53 -13.53 -8.07
N PRO A 92 5.94 -12.63 -8.98
CA PRO A 92 6.35 -11.25 -8.74
C PRO A 92 5.21 -10.23 -8.76
N TYR A 93 5.37 -9.16 -7.99
CA TYR A 93 4.49 -7.98 -8.04
C TYR A 93 5.11 -6.88 -8.91
N PRO A 94 4.31 -6.22 -9.78
CA PRO A 94 4.83 -5.20 -10.70
C PRO A 94 5.17 -3.88 -10.01
N ASP A 95 4.42 -3.51 -8.97
CA ASP A 95 4.57 -2.26 -8.23
C ASP A 95 4.02 -2.40 -6.80
N LEU A 96 4.26 -1.38 -5.97
CA LEU A 96 3.82 -1.36 -4.58
C LEU A 96 2.29 -1.44 -4.47
N ASP A 97 1.55 -0.78 -5.36
CA ASP A 97 0.08 -0.76 -5.31
C ASP A 97 -0.51 -2.16 -5.53
N ALA A 98 0.05 -2.93 -6.47
CA ALA A 98 -0.32 -4.33 -6.69
C ALA A 98 0.00 -5.22 -5.49
N LEU A 99 1.14 -5.00 -4.81
CA LEU A 99 1.48 -5.70 -3.58
C LEU A 99 0.52 -5.35 -2.44
N LEU A 100 0.18 -4.07 -2.26
CA LEU A 100 -0.75 -3.63 -1.22
C LEU A 100 -2.19 -4.12 -1.49
N ALA A 101 -2.61 -4.15 -2.75
CA ALA A 101 -3.89 -4.75 -3.13
C ALA A 101 -3.92 -6.25 -2.81
N ALA A 102 -2.87 -7.00 -3.15
CA ALA A 102 -2.78 -8.42 -2.80
C ALA A 102 -2.73 -8.65 -1.28
N SER A 103 -2.09 -7.74 -0.54
CA SER A 103 -2.10 -7.71 0.93
C SER A 103 -3.51 -7.55 1.49
N ASP A 104 -4.27 -6.58 0.97
CA ASP A 104 -5.64 -6.29 1.40
C ASP A 104 -6.56 -7.49 1.12
N GLU A 105 -6.50 -8.07 -0.09
CA GLU A 105 -7.27 -9.27 -0.46
C GLU A 105 -6.92 -10.47 0.42
N ALA A 106 -5.63 -10.70 0.68
CA ALA A 106 -5.19 -11.78 1.56
C ALA A 106 -5.66 -11.58 3.01
N ALA A 107 -5.77 -10.33 3.48
CA ALA A 107 -6.27 -10.00 4.81
C ALA A 107 -7.80 -10.18 4.92
N TYR A 108 -8.56 -9.89 3.86
CA TYR A 108 -9.99 -10.16 3.82
C TYR A 108 -10.32 -11.66 3.85
N ASP A 109 -9.46 -12.48 3.26
CA ASP A 109 -9.59 -13.94 3.22
C ASP A 109 -9.15 -14.65 4.53
N LEU A 110 -8.85 -13.91 5.59
CA LEU A 110 -8.47 -14.49 6.88
C LEU A 110 -9.67 -15.12 7.56
N THR A 111 -9.50 -16.36 8.01
CA THR A 111 -10.47 -17.01 8.87
C THR A 111 -10.41 -16.45 10.29
N ALA A 112 -11.42 -16.75 11.11
CA ALA A 112 -11.39 -16.40 12.53
C ALA A 112 -10.15 -16.97 13.26
N ALA A 113 -9.66 -18.14 12.84
CA ALA A 113 -8.45 -18.74 13.42
C ALA A 113 -7.18 -17.98 13.00
N ASP A 114 -7.08 -17.57 11.73
CA ASP A 114 -5.93 -16.78 11.26
C ASP A 114 -5.90 -15.39 11.91
N LEU A 115 -7.08 -14.79 12.12
CA LEU A 115 -7.23 -13.52 12.84
C LEU A 115 -6.78 -13.66 14.30
N ALA A 116 -7.20 -14.73 14.99
CA ALA A 116 -6.80 -15.01 16.36
C ALA A 116 -5.29 -15.27 16.47
N GLU A 117 -4.70 -15.99 15.51
CA GLU A 117 -3.24 -16.18 15.40
C GLU A 117 -2.51 -14.85 15.31
N ALA A 118 -2.95 -13.98 14.39
CA ALA A 118 -2.35 -12.66 14.19
C ALA A 118 -2.42 -11.82 15.48
N LEU A 119 -3.58 -11.78 16.12
CA LEU A 119 -3.81 -11.01 17.35
C LEU A 119 -3.03 -11.53 18.55
N ALA A 120 -2.93 -12.85 18.71
CA ALA A 120 -2.15 -13.46 19.79
C ALA A 120 -0.66 -13.11 19.70
N GLY A 121 -0.19 -12.79 18.50
CA GLY A 121 1.15 -12.29 18.30
C GLY A 121 1.30 -10.80 18.58
N GLU A 122 0.26 -9.97 18.49
CA GLU A 122 0.42 -8.52 18.65
C GLU A 122 0.88 -8.13 20.06
N THR A 123 1.56 -6.98 20.14
CA THR A 123 2.07 -6.44 21.40
C THR A 123 1.59 -5.00 21.58
N LEU A 124 1.28 -4.62 22.80
CA LEU A 124 0.92 -3.25 23.12
C LEU A 124 2.05 -2.28 22.71
N PRO A 125 1.73 -1.11 22.15
CA PRO A 125 2.72 -0.11 21.81
C PRO A 125 3.47 0.35 23.08
N VAL A 126 4.79 0.39 23.01
CA VAL A 126 5.63 0.95 24.10
C VAL A 126 5.42 2.46 24.13
N LEU A 127 4.84 2.95 25.21
CA LEU A 127 4.66 4.39 25.42
C LEU A 127 5.99 5.01 25.87
N PRO A 128 6.34 6.22 25.38
CA PRO A 128 7.49 6.97 25.87
C PRO A 128 7.41 7.24 27.38
N ASP A 129 8.54 7.09 28.09
CA ASP A 129 8.67 7.20 29.56
C ASP A 129 8.24 8.58 30.12
N ASP A 130 8.21 9.61 29.27
CA ASP A 130 7.81 10.99 29.56
C ASP A 130 6.28 11.18 29.64
N THR A 131 5.50 10.11 29.45
CA THR A 131 4.03 10.13 29.62
C THR A 131 3.68 10.00 31.12
N TYR A 132 3.16 11.08 31.72
CA TYR A 132 2.72 11.19 33.13
C TYR A 132 2.12 9.89 33.71
N GLY A 133 2.74 9.35 34.76
CA GLY A 133 2.48 7.98 35.27
C GLY A 133 1.03 7.61 35.61
N VAL A 134 0.14 8.58 35.88
CA VAL A 134 -1.30 8.33 36.08
C VAL A 134 -2.01 8.05 34.74
N ALA A 135 -1.68 8.81 33.69
CA ALA A 135 -2.20 8.56 32.34
C ALA A 135 -1.73 7.19 31.82
N HIS A 136 -0.49 6.80 32.14
CA HIS A 136 0.05 5.49 31.83
C HIS A 136 -0.72 4.37 32.55
N THR A 137 -1.01 4.54 33.84
CA THR A 137 -1.79 3.56 34.63
C THR A 137 -3.22 3.42 34.11
N ALA A 138 -3.90 4.53 33.80
CA ALA A 138 -5.25 4.51 33.27
C ALA A 138 -5.32 3.84 31.88
N LEU A 139 -4.34 4.10 31.03
CA LEU A 139 -4.25 3.48 29.71
C LEU A 139 -3.97 1.97 29.81
N ASN A 140 -3.07 1.54 30.70
CA ASN A 140 -2.84 0.12 30.96
C ASN A 140 -4.09 -0.58 31.52
N ALA A 141 -4.84 0.07 32.41
CA ALA A 141 -6.11 -0.45 32.90
C ALA A 141 -7.15 -0.58 31.78
N ALA A 142 -7.21 0.37 30.85
CA ALA A 142 -8.07 0.29 29.68
C ALA A 142 -7.69 -0.87 28.75
N HIS A 143 -6.40 -1.07 28.48
CA HIS A 143 -5.91 -2.23 27.73
C HIS A 143 -6.26 -3.56 28.41
N ALA A 144 -6.03 -3.67 29.72
CA ALA A 144 -6.37 -4.87 30.48
C ALA A 144 -7.89 -5.15 30.48
N ALA A 145 -8.73 -4.12 30.58
CA ALA A 145 -10.18 -4.27 30.47
C ALA A 145 -10.61 -4.73 29.07
N TYR A 146 -9.94 -4.23 28.03
CA TYR A 146 -10.19 -4.64 26.64
C TYR A 146 -9.80 -6.10 26.42
N GLU A 147 -8.60 -6.50 26.84
CA GLU A 147 -8.11 -7.88 26.77
C GLU A 147 -9.01 -8.85 27.54
N ALA A 148 -9.45 -8.48 28.75
CA ALA A 148 -10.36 -9.31 29.54
C ALA A 148 -11.73 -9.52 28.86
N ARG A 149 -12.21 -8.53 28.11
CA ARG A 149 -13.51 -8.59 27.41
C ARG A 149 -13.43 -9.38 26.10
N PHE A 150 -12.40 -9.13 25.29
CA PHE A 150 -12.33 -9.64 23.91
C PHE A 150 -11.34 -10.79 23.73
N GLY A 151 -10.48 -11.05 24.72
CA GLY A 151 -9.50 -12.15 24.68
C GLY A 151 -8.27 -11.88 23.82
N HIS A 152 -8.05 -10.63 23.41
CA HIS A 152 -6.88 -10.22 22.62
C HIS A 152 -6.50 -8.76 22.90
N VAL A 153 -5.27 -8.40 22.54
CA VAL A 153 -4.74 -7.03 22.72
C VAL A 153 -5.52 -6.02 21.87
N PHE A 154 -5.55 -4.77 22.33
CA PHE A 154 -6.10 -3.66 21.55
C PHE A 154 -5.15 -3.31 20.38
N VAL A 155 -5.70 -3.24 19.18
CA VAL A 155 -4.97 -2.87 17.96
C VAL A 155 -5.67 -1.73 17.26
N ILE A 156 -4.90 -0.73 16.82
CA ILE A 156 -5.40 0.42 16.05
C ILE A 156 -4.32 0.89 15.08
N SER A 157 -4.73 1.19 13.85
CA SER A 157 -3.91 1.76 12.79
C SER A 157 -3.59 3.22 13.07
N GLN A 158 -2.34 3.60 12.76
CA GLN A 158 -1.81 4.94 13.02
C GLN A 158 -1.68 5.78 11.75
N ALA A 159 -1.87 5.20 10.55
CA ALA A 159 -1.63 5.83 9.24
C ALA A 159 -2.23 7.23 9.07
N ALA A 160 -3.39 7.48 9.67
CA ALA A 160 -4.12 8.74 9.49
C ALA A 160 -3.89 9.76 10.63
N ALA A 161 -3.06 9.47 11.64
CA ALA A 161 -2.91 10.32 12.83
C ALA A 161 -1.65 11.16 12.75
N ARG A 162 -1.75 12.41 13.20
CA ARG A 162 -0.56 13.17 13.54
C ARG A 162 0.04 12.60 14.85
N PRO A 163 1.37 12.69 15.06
CA PRO A 163 1.99 12.15 16.27
C PRO A 163 1.39 12.67 17.58
N ASP A 164 0.98 13.94 17.59
CA ASP A 164 0.30 14.61 18.70
C ASP A 164 -1.14 14.14 18.95
N GLU A 165 -1.78 13.51 17.96
CA GLU A 165 -3.15 12.98 18.05
C GLU A 165 -3.20 11.47 18.38
N LEU A 166 -2.05 10.79 18.41
CA LEU A 166 -1.99 9.33 18.57
C LEU A 166 -2.58 8.87 19.89
N LEU A 167 -2.27 9.57 20.98
CA LEU A 167 -2.80 9.25 22.30
C LEU A 167 -4.31 9.43 22.34
N ASP A 168 -4.80 10.57 21.86
CA ASP A 168 -6.24 10.89 21.84
C ASP A 168 -7.02 9.89 20.98
N ARG A 169 -6.49 9.54 19.80
CA ARG A 169 -7.08 8.51 18.96
C ARG A 169 -7.10 7.14 19.63
N THR A 170 -6.02 6.77 20.32
CA THR A 170 -5.94 5.48 21.03
C THR A 170 -6.97 5.43 22.16
N LEU A 171 -7.08 6.52 22.95
CA LEU A 171 -8.04 6.64 24.05
C LEU A 171 -9.48 6.64 23.55
N GLU A 172 -9.78 7.34 22.46
CA GLU A 172 -11.11 7.35 21.86
C GLU A 172 -11.45 5.98 21.28
N GLY A 173 -10.49 5.37 20.57
CA GLY A 173 -10.64 4.03 19.99
C GLY A 173 -10.92 2.98 21.06
N ILE A 174 -10.18 2.97 22.17
CA ILE A 174 -10.40 1.97 23.23
C ILE A 174 -11.71 2.21 23.97
N ARG A 175 -12.09 3.47 24.23
CA ARG A 175 -13.35 3.81 24.91
C ARG A 175 -14.57 3.42 24.09
N SER A 176 -14.58 3.77 22.80
CA SER A 176 -15.68 3.43 21.90
C SER A 176 -15.81 1.91 21.73
N ARG A 177 -14.69 1.23 21.44
CA ARG A 177 -14.69 -0.21 21.14
C ARG A 177 -14.94 -1.11 22.34
N LEU A 178 -14.63 -0.64 23.56
CA LEU A 178 -15.03 -1.34 24.78
C LEU A 178 -16.55 -1.50 24.93
N THR A 179 -17.36 -0.74 24.20
CA THR A 179 -18.83 -0.85 24.23
C THR A 179 -19.39 -1.83 23.19
N ASN A 180 -18.59 -2.24 22.20
CA ASN A 180 -19.02 -3.09 21.10
C ASN A 180 -19.40 -4.51 21.54
N ASP A 181 -20.32 -5.14 20.82
CA ASP A 181 -20.51 -6.58 20.91
C ASP A 181 -19.26 -7.32 20.38
N PRO A 182 -18.86 -8.50 20.93
CA PRO A 182 -17.71 -9.24 20.44
C PRO A 182 -17.73 -9.55 18.94
N GLU A 183 -18.90 -9.75 18.32
CA GLU A 183 -18.98 -10.01 16.88
C GLU A 183 -18.70 -8.78 16.04
N GLU A 184 -19.20 -7.62 16.46
CA GLU A 184 -18.91 -6.34 15.82
C GLU A 184 -17.43 -5.97 15.99
N GLU A 185 -16.89 -6.18 17.18
CA GLU A 185 -15.50 -5.89 17.48
C GLU A 185 -14.54 -6.72 16.63
N ARG A 186 -14.86 -8.00 16.36
CA ARG A 186 -14.04 -8.81 15.45
C ARG A 186 -13.92 -8.20 14.05
N VAL A 187 -14.98 -7.58 13.53
CA VAL A 187 -14.96 -6.92 12.22
C VAL A 187 -14.07 -5.68 12.27
N VAL A 188 -14.20 -4.86 13.32
CA VAL A 188 -13.36 -3.67 13.52
C VAL A 188 -11.89 -4.06 13.64
N VAL A 189 -11.57 -5.07 14.44
CA VAL A 189 -10.20 -5.55 14.67
C VAL A 189 -9.56 -6.10 13.39
N ALA A 190 -10.31 -6.84 12.58
CA ALA A 190 -9.82 -7.34 11.30
C ALA A 190 -9.45 -6.19 10.35
N GLU A 191 -10.27 -5.14 10.31
CA GLU A 191 -9.99 -3.93 9.51
C GLU A 191 -8.77 -3.15 10.04
N GLU A 192 -8.64 -3.01 11.35
CA GLU A 192 -7.47 -2.35 11.96
C GLU A 192 -6.17 -3.15 11.70
N LEU A 193 -6.22 -4.49 11.77
CA LEU A 193 -5.07 -5.34 11.41
C LEU A 193 -4.70 -5.22 9.94
N ARG A 194 -5.69 -5.14 9.04
CA ARG A 194 -5.45 -4.94 7.60
C ARG A 194 -4.71 -3.62 7.35
N ARG A 195 -5.12 -2.54 8.01
CA ARG A 195 -4.46 -1.23 7.92
C ARG A 195 -3.04 -1.27 8.50
N LEU A 196 -2.86 -1.90 9.66
CA LEU A 196 -1.53 -2.10 10.26
C LEU A 196 -0.61 -2.91 9.35
N ALA A 197 -1.11 -3.98 8.73
CA ALA A 197 -0.35 -4.78 7.78
C ALA A 197 0.12 -3.93 6.59
N ARG A 198 -0.77 -3.09 6.03
CA ARG A 198 -0.45 -2.17 4.93
C ARG A 198 0.65 -1.16 5.32
N GLU A 199 0.55 -0.54 6.49
CA GLU A 199 1.53 0.40 7.02
C GLU A 199 2.91 -0.26 7.18
N ARG A 200 2.94 -1.40 7.88
CA ARG A 200 4.16 -2.13 8.18
C ARG A 200 4.80 -2.67 6.90
N LEU A 201 4.01 -3.18 5.95
CA LEU A 201 4.50 -3.68 4.67
C LEU A 201 5.13 -2.56 3.83
N THR A 202 4.49 -1.40 3.78
CA THR A 202 5.04 -0.21 3.10
C THR A 202 6.39 0.18 3.70
N ALA A 203 6.44 0.34 5.04
CA ALA A 203 7.67 0.68 5.74
C ALA A 203 8.79 -0.37 5.54
N GLN A 204 8.42 -1.65 5.52
CA GLN A 204 9.33 -2.78 5.35
C GLN A 204 9.97 -2.79 3.94
N VAL A 205 9.17 -2.58 2.89
CA VAL A 205 9.65 -2.48 1.50
C VAL A 205 10.55 -1.26 1.32
N THR A 206 10.10 -0.09 1.79
CA THR A 206 10.90 1.15 1.69
C THR A 206 12.23 1.05 2.44
N THR A 207 12.22 0.51 3.66
CA THR A 207 13.45 0.33 4.45
C THR A 207 14.45 -0.56 3.74
N ARG A 208 14.01 -1.69 3.17
CA ARG A 208 14.90 -2.61 2.47
C ARG A 208 15.41 -2.06 1.14
N HIS A 209 14.58 -1.35 0.40
CA HIS A 209 15.01 -0.63 -0.79
C HIS A 209 16.14 0.38 -0.45
N ASN A 210 15.97 1.16 0.63
CA ASN A 210 16.99 2.09 1.09
C ASN A 210 18.30 1.39 1.52
N GLN A 211 18.20 0.24 2.18
CA GLN A 211 19.37 -0.57 2.55
C GLN A 211 20.11 -1.12 1.32
N ALA A 212 19.38 -1.57 0.29
CA ALA A 212 19.97 -2.07 -0.95
C ALA A 212 20.72 -0.99 -1.74
N ARG A 213 20.32 0.29 -1.60
CA ARG A 213 21.00 1.43 -2.26
C ARG A 213 22.28 1.89 -1.56
N GLY A 214 22.56 1.44 -0.34
CA GLY A 214 23.77 1.78 0.44
C GLY A 214 23.92 3.28 0.79
N PRO A 215 24.79 3.66 1.74
CA PRO A 215 25.12 5.07 1.95
C PRO A 215 25.87 5.60 0.72
N ARG A 216 25.34 6.64 0.07
CA ARG A 216 26.13 7.42 -0.90
C ARG A 216 27.25 8.11 -0.13
N VAL A 217 28.44 7.53 -0.16
CA VAL A 217 29.67 8.20 0.27
C VAL A 217 29.90 9.37 -0.70
N THR A 218 29.68 10.59 -0.22
CA THR A 218 30.08 11.85 -0.87
C THR A 218 31.56 12.11 -0.69
#